data_AF-A0A2S2N9W5-F1
#
_entry.id   AF-A0A2S2N9W5-F1
#
_cell.length_a   1.000
_cell.length_b   1.000
_cell.length_c   1.000
_cell.angle_alpha   90.00
_cell.angle_beta   90.00
_cell.angle_gamma   90.00
#
_symmetry.space_group_name_H-M   'P 1'
#
loop_
_entity.id
_entity.type
_entity.pdbx_description
1 polymer ?
#
loop_
_entity_poly.entity_id
_entity_poly.type
_entity_poly.pdbx_seq_one_letter_code
_entity_poly.pdbx_strand_id
1 'polypeptide(L)'
;MSFLRKLFGGKKKEKKKPLNKYDLLQIFHSIEQFLMAKREILEKNIKKELATIKANVNRNKPVALNALKRKKCYEKQLSDIDDILLTVIKPNLLILKRVIVNTILVNST
;
A
#
# COMPACT_ATOMS: atom_id res chain seq x y z
N MET A 1 -33.16 -29.35 -7.92
CA MET A 1 -33.60 -27.95 -7.72
C MET A 1 -32.39 -27.06 -7.45
N SER A 2 -32.22 -26.00 -8.23
CA SER A 2 -30.96 -25.28 -8.52
C SER A 2 -30.62 -24.10 -7.58
N PHE A 3 -30.50 -24.33 -6.27
CA PHE A 3 -30.26 -23.23 -5.31
C PHE A 3 -28.84 -22.63 -5.40
N LEU A 4 -27.78 -23.44 -5.54
CA LEU A 4 -26.41 -22.95 -5.65
C LEU A 4 -26.15 -22.17 -6.97
N ARG A 5 -26.85 -22.53 -8.04
CA ARG A 5 -26.80 -21.79 -9.32
C ARG A 5 -27.51 -20.44 -9.26
N LYS A 6 -28.44 -20.22 -8.32
CA LYS A 6 -29.07 -18.91 -8.08
C LYS A 6 -28.24 -18.00 -7.19
N LEU A 7 -27.35 -18.56 -6.35
CA LEU A 7 -26.46 -17.79 -5.48
C LEU A 7 -25.14 -17.41 -6.17
N PHE A 8 -24.63 -18.25 -7.08
CA PHE A 8 -23.41 -17.99 -7.85
C PHE A 8 -23.67 -17.65 -9.33
N GLY A 9 -24.92 -17.67 -9.79
CA GLY A 9 -25.27 -17.48 -11.18
C GLY A 9 -25.80 -16.08 -11.48
N GLY A 10 -24.93 -15.25 -12.05
CA GLY A 10 -25.33 -14.50 -13.24
C GLY A 10 -25.90 -13.11 -13.01
N LYS A 11 -25.17 -12.24 -12.30
CA LYS A 11 -25.14 -10.84 -12.72
C LYS A 11 -24.11 -10.74 -13.83
N LYS A 12 -24.60 -10.47 -15.05
CA LYS A 12 -23.80 -10.09 -16.21
C LYS A 12 -22.72 -9.14 -15.72
N LYS A 13 -21.46 -9.46 -16.02
CA LYS A 13 -20.36 -8.52 -15.89
C LYS A 13 -20.77 -7.28 -16.70
N GLU A 14 -21.31 -6.27 -16.02
CA GLU A 14 -21.19 -4.91 -16.50
C GLU A 14 -19.70 -4.76 -16.75
N LYS A 15 -19.34 -4.69 -18.03
CA LYS A 15 -17.99 -4.35 -18.45
C LYS A 15 -17.78 -2.97 -17.84
N LYS A 16 -17.20 -2.90 -16.63
CA LYS A 16 -16.63 -1.66 -16.10
C LYS A 16 -15.85 -1.11 -17.28
N LYS A 17 -16.25 0.08 -17.77
CA LYS A 17 -15.53 0.74 -18.87
C LYS A 17 -14.05 0.62 -18.56
N PRO A 18 -13.21 0.23 -19.54
CA PRO A 18 -11.77 0.19 -19.30
C PRO A 18 -11.39 1.53 -18.68
N LEU A 19 -10.81 1.46 -17.47
CA LEU A 19 -10.57 2.65 -16.67
C LEU A 19 -9.67 3.59 -17.47
N ASN A 20 -10.01 4.88 -17.51
CA ASN A 20 -9.23 5.83 -18.28
C ASN A 20 -7.79 5.89 -17.74
N LYS A 21 -6.82 6.15 -18.62
CA LYS A 21 -5.39 6.27 -18.23
C LYS A 21 -5.20 7.34 -17.13
N TYR A 22 -5.97 8.43 -17.20
CA TYR A 22 -5.97 9.50 -16.21
C TYR A 22 -6.58 9.07 -14.86
N ASP A 23 -7.67 8.30 -14.87
CA ASP A 23 -8.28 7.78 -13.65
C ASP A 23 -7.34 6.80 -12.94
N LEU A 24 -6.67 5.92 -13.71
CA LEU A 24 -5.65 5.02 -13.17
C LEU A 24 -4.51 5.81 -12.53
N LEU A 25 -4.02 6.85 -13.21
CA LEU A 25 -2.97 7.72 -12.69
C LEU A 25 -3.36 8.34 -11.35
N GLN A 26 -4.59 8.85 -11.23
CA GLN A 26 -5.10 9.43 -10.00
C GLN A 26 -5.16 8.40 -8.87
N ILE A 27 -5.70 7.20 -9.15
CA ILE A 27 -5.78 6.11 -8.17
C ILE A 27 -4.38 5.72 -7.68
N PHE A 28 -3.40 5.58 -8.57
CA PHE A 28 -2.03 5.25 -8.18
C PHE A 28 -1.40 6.35 -7.31
N HIS A 29 -1.65 7.64 -7.58
CA HIS A 29 -1.18 8.73 -6.70
C HIS A 29 -1.85 8.68 -5.33
N SER A 30 -3.16 8.42 -5.27
CA SER A 30 -3.86 8.27 -3.98
C SER A 30 -3.32 7.09 -3.18
N ILE A 31 -3.03 5.96 -3.84
CA ILE A 31 -2.41 4.80 -3.19
C ILE A 31 -0.99 5.14 -2.71
N GLU A 32 -0.18 5.83 -3.52
CA GLU A 32 1.16 6.27 -3.12
C GLU A 32 1.12 7.15 -1.88
N GLN A 33 0.25 8.17 -1.86
CA GLN A 33 0.07 9.05 -0.71
C GLN A 33 -0.39 8.28 0.54
N PHE A 34 -1.32 7.33 0.38
CA PHE A 34 -1.78 6.49 1.47
C PHE A 34 -0.66 5.61 2.04
N LEU A 35 0.14 4.98 1.19
CA LEU A 35 1.28 4.15 1.60
C LEU A 35 2.35 4.99 2.32
N MET A 36 2.63 6.21 1.83
CA MET A 36 3.53 7.15 2.50
C MET A 36 3.01 7.57 3.88
N ALA A 37 1.72 7.91 4.01
CA ALA A 37 1.12 8.22 5.30
C ALA A 37 1.18 7.02 6.27
N LYS A 38 0.97 5.79 5.77
CA LYS A 38 1.10 4.56 6.55
C LYS A 38 2.53 4.35 7.05
N ARG A 39 3.52 4.59 6.19
CA ARG A 39 4.95 4.52 6.49
C ARG A 39 5.31 5.46 7.65
N GLU A 40 4.87 6.71 7.62
CA GLU A 40 5.10 7.67 8.70
C GLU A 40 4.50 7.25 10.05
N ILE A 41 3.29 6.67 10.03
CA ILE A 41 2.65 6.15 11.25
C ILE A 41 3.47 5.01 11.84
N LEU A 42 3.97 4.09 11.01
CA LEU A 42 4.82 2.99 11.46
C LEU A 42 6.16 3.47 12.02
N GLU A 43 6.81 4.45 11.39
CA GLU A 43 8.03 5.08 11.93
C GLU A 43 7.78 5.71 13.31
N LYS A 44 6.65 6.39 13.50
CA LYS A 44 6.25 6.96 14.80
C LYS A 44 6.04 5.85 15.84
N ASN A 45 5.39 4.75 15.46
CA ASN A 45 5.17 3.62 16.37
C ASN A 45 6.48 2.91 16.74
N ILE A 46 7.41 2.75 15.80
CA ILE A 46 8.76 2.21 16.06
C ILE A 46 9.49 3.08 17.10
N LYS A 47 9.45 4.42 16.94
CA LYS A 47 10.06 5.36 17.90
C LYS A 47 9.42 5.25 19.29
N LYS A 48 8.09 5.12 19.37
CA LYS A 48 7.38 4.90 20.64
C LYS A 48 7.82 3.60 21.32
N GLU A 49 7.86 2.49 20.58
CA GLU A 49 8.31 1.21 21.15
C GLU A 49 9.79 1.23 21.55
N LEU A 50 10.64 1.97 20.83
CA LEU A 50 12.02 2.18 21.25
C LEU A 50 12.11 2.90 22.61
N ALA A 51 11.25 3.90 22.84
CA ALA A 51 11.19 4.59 24.12
C ALA A 51 10.73 3.66 25.25
N THR A 52 9.71 2.83 25.01
CA THR A 52 9.21 1.88 26.01
C THR A 52 10.25 0.80 26.33
N ILE A 53 11.01 0.33 25.34
CA ILE A 53 12.14 -0.58 25.54
C ILE A 53 13.17 0.09 26.45
N LYS A 54 13.68 1.28 26.08
CA LYS A 54 14.71 1.99 26.87
C LYS A 54 14.29 2.23 28.31
N ALA A 55 13.02 2.56 28.56
CA ALA A 55 12.50 2.78 29.91
C ALA A 55 12.40 1.49 30.76
N ASN A 56 12.17 0.33 30.13
CA ASN A 56 11.83 -0.91 30.83
C ASN A 56 12.91 -2.01 30.76
N VAL A 57 13.99 -1.86 29.98
CA VAL A 57 15.04 -2.88 29.82
C VAL A 57 15.59 -3.39 31.15
N ASN A 58 15.89 -2.48 32.10
CA ASN A 58 16.46 -2.85 33.40
C ASN A 58 15.39 -3.11 34.48
N ARG A 59 14.23 -2.47 34.38
CA ARG A 59 13.17 -2.53 35.42
C ARG A 59 12.19 -3.66 35.20
N ASN A 60 11.74 -3.85 33.96
CA ASN A 60 10.68 -4.79 33.61
C ASN A 60 10.97 -5.45 32.25
N LYS A 61 11.82 -6.48 32.30
CA LYS A 61 12.25 -7.27 31.14
C LYS A 61 11.10 -7.80 30.26
N PRO A 62 10.00 -8.38 30.79
CA PRO A 62 8.94 -8.90 29.93
C PRO A 62 8.21 -7.80 29.16
N VAL A 63 8.01 -6.61 29.75
CA VAL A 63 7.45 -5.46 29.04
C VAL A 63 8.37 -5.00 27.91
N ALA A 64 9.68 -4.91 28.17
CA ALA A 64 10.67 -4.56 27.16
C ALA A 64 10.72 -5.60 26.01
N LEU A 65 10.62 -6.89 26.33
CA LEU A 65 10.61 -7.97 25.34
C LEU A 65 9.36 -7.93 24.46
N ASN A 66 8.20 -7.64 25.04
CA ASN A 66 6.96 -7.46 24.28
C ASN A 66 7.03 -6.24 23.36
N ALA A 67 7.59 -5.13 23.84
CA ALA A 67 7.85 -3.94 23.03
C ALA A 67 8.82 -4.23 21.87
N LEU A 68 9.87 -5.03 22.12
CA LEU A 68 10.81 -5.46 21.08
C LEU A 68 10.14 -6.31 19.99
N LYS A 69 9.23 -7.23 20.37
CA LYS A 69 8.46 -8.01 19.40
C LYS A 69 7.58 -7.12 18.53
N ARG A 70 6.84 -6.17 19.13
CA ARG A 70 6.01 -5.21 18.38
C ARG A 70 6.84 -4.35 17.44
N LYS A 71 7.99 -3.83 17.91
CA LYS A 71 8.94 -3.09 17.08
C LYS A 71 9.34 -3.88 15.83
N LYS A 72 9.77 -5.13 15.99
CA LYS A 72 10.17 -5.99 14.85
C LYS A 72 9.03 -6.20 13.85
N CYS A 73 7.81 -6.36 14.32
CA CYS A 73 6.64 -6.47 13.44
C CYS A 73 6.41 -5.19 12.63
N TYR A 74 6.56 -4.01 13.24
CA TYR A 74 6.44 -2.73 12.53
C TYR A 74 7.57 -2.51 11.53
N GLU A 75 8.80 -2.90 11.85
CA GLU A 75 9.93 -2.83 10.93
C GLU A 75 9.70 -3.72 9.69
N LYS A 76 9.14 -4.92 9.88
CA LYS A 76 8.76 -5.79 8.76
C LYS A 76 7.70 -5.14 7.88
N GLN A 77 6.63 -4.61 8.49
CA GLN A 77 5.57 -3.92 7.74
C GLN A 77 6.08 -2.69 6.98
N LEU A 78 7.07 -1.99 7.54
CA LEU A 78 7.72 -0.86 6.87
C LEU A 78 8.47 -1.32 5.62
N SER A 79 9.24 -2.41 5.72
CA SER A 79 9.93 -3.03 4.59
C SER A 79 8.94 -3.48 3.51
N ASP A 80 7.86 -4.16 3.89
CA ASP A 80 6.84 -4.62 2.95
C ASP A 80 6.20 -3.44 2.20
N ILE A 81 5.97 -2.30 2.87
CA ILE A 81 5.46 -1.07 2.24
C ILE A 81 6.47 -0.49 1.26
N ASP A 82 7.74 -0.42 1.65
CA ASP A 82 8.81 0.08 0.79
C ASP A 82 8.96 -0.80 -0.46
N ASP A 83 8.85 -2.12 -0.32
CA ASP A 83 8.88 -3.08 -1.43
C ASP A 83 7.69 -2.88 -2.39
N ILE A 84 6.46 -2.74 -1.87
CA ILE A 84 5.28 -2.48 -2.70
C ILE A 84 5.44 -1.16 -3.47
N LEU A 85 5.96 -0.14 -2.81
CA LEU A 85 6.12 1.19 -3.40
C LEU A 85 7.15 1.17 -4.54
N LEU A 86 8.28 0.46 -4.35
CA LEU A 86 9.33 0.31 -5.35
C LEU A 86 8.96 -0.63 -6.51
N THR A 87 8.29 -1.74 -6.23
CA THR A 87 8.03 -2.79 -7.23
C THR A 87 6.75 -2.59 -8.01
N VAL A 88 5.69 -2.08 -7.37
CA VAL A 88 4.36 -1.99 -7.98
C VAL A 88 4.01 -0.54 -8.31
N ILE A 89 4.10 0.38 -7.35
CA ILE A 89 3.49 1.71 -7.54
C ILE A 89 4.35 2.59 -8.46
N LYS A 90 5.62 2.80 -8.13
CA LYS A 90 6.52 3.68 -8.91
C LYS A 90 6.68 3.25 -10.38
N PRO A 91 6.94 1.97 -10.71
CA PRO A 91 7.10 1.56 -12.10
C PRO A 91 5.81 1.74 -12.91
N ASN A 92 4.66 1.37 -12.35
CA ASN A 92 3.38 1.53 -13.02
C ASN A 92 3.01 3.01 -13.24
N LEU A 93 3.30 3.88 -12.27
CA LEU A 93 3.15 5.33 -12.44
C LEU A 93 4.02 5.87 -13.58
N LEU A 94 5.28 5.44 -13.66
CA LEU A 94 6.19 5.87 -14.73
C LEU A 94 5.72 5.39 -16.11
N ILE A 95 5.28 4.14 -16.21
CA ILE A 95 4.72 3.57 -17.44
C ILE A 95 3.49 4.38 -17.88
N LEU A 96 2.55 4.64 -16.97
CA LEU A 96 1.33 5.41 -17.28
C LEU A 96 1.66 6.84 -17.72
N LYS A 97 2.56 7.53 -17.02
CA LYS A 97 3.02 8.88 -17.40
C LYS A 97 3.64 8.87 -18.80
N ARG A 98 4.51 7.91 -19.11
CA ARG A 98 5.11 7.76 -20.45
C ARG A 98 4.06 7.52 -21.53
N VAL A 99 3.10 6.63 -21.28
CA VAL A 99 2.01 6.33 -22.22
C VAL A 99 1.15 7.57 -22.48
N ILE A 100 0.83 8.35 -21.44
CA ILE A 100 0.05 9.59 -21.58
C ILE A 100 0.82 10.61 -22.41
N VAL A 101 2.09 10.87 -22.09
CA VAL A 101 2.93 11.82 -22.84
C VAL A 101 3.03 11.41 -24.31
N ASN A 102 3.30 10.14 -24.61
CA ASN A 102 3.36 9.66 -25.98
C ASN A 102 2.01 9.83 -26.72
N THR A 103 0.89 9.62 -26.02
CA THR A 103 -0.45 9.82 -26.62
C THR A 103 -0.68 11.29 -26.97
N ILE A 104 -0.23 12.21 -26.11
CA ILE A 104 -0.34 13.65 -26.36
C ILE A 104 0.53 14.07 -27.56
N LEU A 105 1.77 13.60 -27.61
CA LEU A 105 2.69 13.91 -28.71
C LEU A 105 2.16 13.41 -30.06
N VAL A 106 1.66 12.17 -30.13
CA VAL A 106 1.08 11.60 -31.36
C VAL A 106 -0.19 12.33 -31.80
N ASN A 107 -1.01 12.82 -30.87
CA ASN A 107 -2.21 13.60 -31.21
C ASN A 107 -1.90 15.05 -31.63
N SER A 108 -0.67 15.52 -31.42
CA SER A 108 -0.22 16.88 -31.77
C SER A 108 0.49 16.98 -33.12
N THR A 109 0.76 15.84 -33.78
CA THR A 109 1.36 15.71 -35.12
C THR A 109 0.31 15.32 -36.15
#